data_AF-A0A953NJU1-F1
#
_entry.id   AF-A0A953NJU1-F1
#
_cell.length_a   1.000
_cell.length_b   1.000
_cell.length_c   1.000
_cell.angle_alpha   90.00
_cell.angle_beta   90.00
_cell.angle_gamma   90.00
#
_symmetry.space_group_name_H-M   'P 1'
#
loop_
_entity.id
_entity.type
_entity.pdbx_description
1 polymer ?
#
loop_
_entity_poly.entity_id
_entity_poly.type
_entity_poly.pdbx_seq_one_letter_code
_entity_poly.pdbx_strand_id
1 'polypeptide(L)'
;MKPVRCNSTYAFSEDEVCESNKYNLSVTVVQNVIYAYSVLDLWIIQRTGKKRYLLYHQNKKFGNKNYHFQQEFTNLDDVFEYLKRHDEYVLKEKWALPKQLKVAYRKARRHK
;
A
#
# COMPACT_ATOMS: atom_id res chain seq x y z
N MET A 1 -0.19 -32.83 20.38
CA MET A 1 0.70 -31.91 19.63
C MET A 1 0.56 -30.53 20.28
N LYS A 2 1.65 -29.94 20.80
CA LYS A 2 1.61 -28.54 21.26
C LYS A 2 1.70 -27.64 20.03
N PRO A 3 0.89 -26.58 19.90
CA PRO A 3 1.01 -25.65 18.78
C PRO A 3 2.40 -25.03 18.80
N VAL A 4 3.18 -25.26 17.73
CA VAL A 4 4.47 -24.60 17.54
C VAL A 4 4.17 -23.15 17.20
N ARG A 5 4.33 -22.25 18.17
CA ARG A 5 4.21 -20.81 17.95
C ARG A 5 5.48 -20.33 17.25
N CYS A 6 5.43 -20.18 15.94
CA CYS A 6 6.49 -19.50 15.18
C CYS A 6 6.43 -17.99 15.45
N ASN A 7 6.83 -17.52 16.62
CA ASN A 7 6.87 -16.08 16.85
C ASN A 7 8.14 -15.51 16.20
N SER A 8 7.97 -14.68 15.17
CA SER A 8 9.08 -13.89 14.63
C SER A 8 9.63 -12.97 15.73
N THR A 9 10.95 -12.82 15.80
CA THR A 9 11.63 -11.85 16.68
C THR A 9 11.15 -10.42 16.43
N TYR A 10 10.61 -10.16 15.25
CA TYR A 10 10.11 -8.87 14.82
C TYR A 10 8.58 -8.87 14.63
N ALA A 11 7.85 -9.70 15.39
CA ALA A 11 6.40 -9.68 15.35
C ALA A 11 5.85 -8.28 15.66
N PHE A 12 4.76 -7.93 14.98
CA PHE A 12 4.04 -6.70 15.22
C PHE A 12 3.12 -6.83 16.43
N SER A 13 2.98 -5.76 17.22
CA SER A 13 1.86 -5.62 18.15
C SER A 13 0.65 -5.03 17.41
N GLU A 14 -0.56 -5.28 17.91
CA GLU A 14 -1.76 -4.66 17.33
C GLU A 14 -1.77 -3.15 17.56
N ASP A 15 -1.37 -2.69 18.75
CA ASP A 15 -1.32 -1.28 19.12
C ASP A 15 -0.42 -0.46 18.18
N GLU A 16 0.80 -0.93 17.89
CA GLU A 16 1.72 -0.17 17.02
C GLU A 16 1.19 -0.07 15.58
N VAL A 17 0.50 -1.11 15.10
CA VAL A 17 -0.08 -1.12 13.75
C VAL A 17 -1.27 -0.16 13.71
N CYS A 18 -2.10 -0.15 14.74
CA CYS A 18 -3.22 0.78 14.88
C CYS A 18 -2.74 2.25 14.94
N GLU A 19 -1.70 2.53 15.73
CA GLU A 19 -1.13 3.87 15.85
C GLU A 19 -0.51 4.37 14.55
N SER A 20 0.19 3.51 13.80
CA SER A 20 0.80 3.87 12.51
C SER A 20 -0.23 3.95 11.37
N ASN A 21 -1.29 3.14 11.39
CA ASN A 21 -2.34 3.12 10.37
C ASN A 21 -3.37 4.26 10.54
N LYS A 22 -2.88 5.51 10.58
CA LYS A 22 -3.69 6.74 10.73
C LYS A 22 -4.67 6.98 9.58
N TYR A 23 -4.56 6.22 8.50
CA TYR A 23 -5.39 6.32 7.29
C TYR A 23 -6.53 5.31 7.25
N ASN A 24 -6.72 4.51 8.30
CA ASN A 24 -7.79 3.53 8.42
C ASN A 24 -7.83 2.52 7.25
N LEU A 25 -6.66 2.09 6.78
CA LEU A 25 -6.59 1.01 5.80
C LEU A 25 -7.04 -0.30 6.46
N SER A 26 -7.74 -1.14 5.71
CA SER A 26 -8.06 -2.49 6.21
C SER A 26 -6.77 -3.30 6.27
N VAL A 27 -6.45 -3.86 7.44
CA VAL A 27 -5.20 -4.58 7.67
C VAL A 27 -5.45 -5.92 8.36
N THR A 28 -4.58 -6.88 8.11
CA THR A 28 -4.47 -8.13 8.87
C THR A 28 -3.02 -8.33 9.27
N VAL A 29 -2.77 -8.53 10.56
CA VAL A 29 -1.42 -8.70 11.11
C VAL A 29 -1.17 -10.18 11.37
N VAL A 30 -0.08 -10.70 10.82
CA VAL A 30 0.39 -12.06 11.06
C VAL A 30 1.88 -12.01 11.38
N GLN A 31 2.22 -12.11 12.66
CA GLN A 31 3.60 -12.05 13.14
C GLN A 31 4.29 -10.75 12.66
N ASN A 32 5.35 -10.85 11.87
CA ASN A 32 6.11 -9.72 11.33
C ASN A 32 5.63 -9.27 9.95
N VAL A 33 4.41 -9.64 9.55
CA VAL A 33 3.81 -9.29 8.26
C VAL A 33 2.48 -8.58 8.48
N ILE A 34 2.28 -7.46 7.80
CA ILE A 34 0.99 -6.79 7.68
C ILE A 34 0.51 -6.96 6.24
N TYR A 35 -0.67 -7.53 6.09
CA TYR A 35 -1.43 -7.48 4.85
C TYR A 35 -2.28 -6.21 4.88
N ALA A 36 -2.01 -5.26 3.99
CA ALA A 36 -2.77 -4.02 3.91
C ALA A 36 -3.55 -3.95 2.60
N TYR A 37 -4.83 -3.63 2.72
CA TYR A 37 -5.77 -3.53 1.61
C TYR A 37 -6.01 -2.06 1.33
N SER A 38 -5.47 -1.57 0.21
CA SER A 38 -5.80 -0.24 -0.29
C SER A 38 -6.98 -0.34 -1.26
N VAL A 39 -7.47 0.79 -1.74
CA VAL A 39 -8.57 0.83 -2.71
C VAL A 39 -8.18 0.06 -3.97
N LEU A 40 -6.96 0.31 -4.45
CA LEU A 40 -6.52 -0.15 -5.76
C LEU A 40 -5.63 -1.39 -5.73
N ASP A 41 -4.93 -1.63 -4.63
CA ASP A 41 -3.86 -2.64 -4.59
C ASP A 41 -3.92 -3.47 -3.29
N LEU A 42 -3.21 -4.59 -3.32
CA LEU A 42 -2.92 -5.41 -2.15
C LEU A 42 -1.45 -5.22 -1.78
N TRP A 43 -1.18 -5.00 -0.50
CA TRP A 43 0.15 -4.70 0.00
C TRP A 43 0.59 -5.70 1.06
N ILE A 44 1.87 -6.03 1.05
CA ILE A 44 2.54 -6.77 2.12
C ILE A 44 3.62 -5.87 2.70
N ILE A 45 3.56 -5.65 4.00
CA ILE A 45 4.59 -4.95 4.76
C ILE A 45 5.28 -6.01 5.63
N GLN A 46 6.54 -6.31 5.35
CA GLN A 46 7.31 -7.29 6.10
C GLN A 46 8.37 -6.59 6.95
N ARG A 47 8.32 -6.76 8.28
CA ARG A 47 9.38 -6.32 9.18
C ARG A 47 10.49 -7.35 9.21
N THR A 48 11.68 -6.97 8.76
CA THR A 48 12.88 -7.85 8.71
C THR A 48 13.96 -7.45 9.71
N GLY A 49 13.76 -6.34 10.44
CA GLY A 49 14.63 -5.87 11.51
C GLY A 49 13.93 -4.82 12.37
N LYS A 50 14.62 -4.31 13.40
CA LYS A 50 14.05 -3.37 14.40
C LYS A 50 13.36 -2.14 13.77
N LYS A 51 13.85 -1.66 12.64
CA LYS A 51 13.34 -0.51 11.88
C LYS A 51 13.54 -0.74 10.39
N ARG A 52 13.18 -1.94 9.91
CA ARG A 52 13.36 -2.31 8.50
C ARG A 52 12.09 -2.96 7.98
N TYR A 53 11.45 -2.30 7.03
CA TYR A 53 10.16 -2.68 6.48
C TYR A 53 10.27 -2.82 4.97
N LEU A 54 10.05 -4.02 4.46
CA LEU A 54 9.99 -4.29 3.03
C LEU A 54 8.54 -4.21 2.58
N LEU A 55 8.28 -3.32 1.62
CA LEU A 55 6.97 -3.17 1.02
C LEU A 55 6.91 -3.93 -0.30
N TYR A 56 5.91 -4.79 -0.41
CA TYR A 56 5.58 -5.48 -1.65
C TYR A 56 4.17 -5.11 -2.07
N HIS A 57 3.94 -5.05 -3.38
CA HIS A 57 2.65 -4.71 -3.94
C HIS A 57 2.18 -5.72 -4.96
N GLN A 58 0.87 -5.89 -5.03
CA GLN A 58 0.17 -6.65 -6.05
C GLN A 58 -0.95 -5.78 -6.60
N ASN A 59 -0.94 -5.58 -7.91
CA ASN A 59 -1.95 -4.75 -8.55
C ASN A 59 -3.27 -5.51 -8.70
N LYS A 60 -4.40 -4.95 -8.24
CA LYS A 60 -5.71 -5.62 -8.42
C LYS A 60 -6.19 -5.57 -9.87
N LYS A 61 -5.79 -4.55 -10.63
CA LYS A 61 -6.37 -4.23 -11.95
C LYS A 61 -5.72 -4.99 -13.11
N PHE A 62 -4.43 -5.31 -13.00
CA PHE A 62 -3.70 -6.04 -14.04
C PHE A 62 -3.58 -7.50 -13.61
N GLY A 63 -3.85 -8.45 -14.51
CA GLY A 63 -3.90 -9.89 -14.20
C GLY A 63 -2.62 -10.54 -13.64
N ASN A 64 -1.58 -9.75 -13.33
CA ASN A 64 -0.41 -10.20 -12.60
C ASN A 64 -0.77 -10.40 -11.12
N LYS A 65 -0.89 -11.67 -10.73
CA LYS A 65 -1.29 -12.06 -9.38
C LYS A 65 -0.12 -12.12 -8.39
N ASN A 66 1.09 -11.78 -8.81
CA ASN A 66 2.27 -11.90 -7.97
C ASN A 66 2.57 -10.59 -7.24
N TYR A 67 2.87 -10.72 -5.95
CA TYR A 67 3.51 -9.64 -5.21
C TYR A 67 4.91 -9.40 -5.74
N HIS A 68 5.30 -8.13 -5.85
CA HIS A 68 6.66 -7.76 -6.19
C HIS A 68 7.16 -6.65 -5.26
N PHE A 69 8.47 -6.62 -5.08
CA PHE A 69 9.12 -5.65 -4.22
C PHE A 69 8.91 -4.24 -4.76
N GLN A 70 8.43 -3.35 -3.90
CA GLN A 70 8.23 -1.95 -4.21
C GLN A 70 9.39 -1.11 -3.68
N GLN A 71 9.59 -1.13 -2.36
CA GLN A 71 10.55 -0.26 -1.69
C GLN A 71 10.82 -0.73 -0.25
N GLU A 72 11.96 -0.33 0.30
CA GLU A 72 12.31 -0.47 1.72
C GLU A 72 12.08 0.84 2.49
N PHE A 73 11.57 0.72 3.71
CA PHE A 73 11.32 1.83 4.64
C PHE A 73 11.98 1.55 6.00
N THR A 74 12.28 2.64 6.71
CA THR A 74 12.84 2.58 8.07
C THR A 74 11.82 2.94 9.17
N ASN A 75 10.62 3.38 8.76
CA ASN A 75 9.53 3.79 9.64
C ASN A 75 8.21 3.20 9.12
N LEU A 76 7.36 2.69 10.02
CA LEU A 76 6.07 2.11 9.67
C LEU A 76 5.05 3.19 9.27
N ASP A 77 5.10 4.36 9.90
CA ASP A 77 4.23 5.50 9.55
C ASP A 77 4.42 5.90 8.08
N ASP A 78 5.67 5.99 7.64
CA ASP A 78 6.02 6.36 6.26
C ASP A 78 5.51 5.34 5.24
N VAL A 79 5.43 4.05 5.63
CA VAL A 79 4.85 3.00 4.78
C VAL A 79 3.37 3.29 4.58
N PHE A 80 2.61 3.48 5.67
CA PHE A 80 1.18 3.76 5.57
C PHE A 80 0.88 5.06 4.82
N GLU A 81 1.69 6.09 5.01
CA GLU A 81 1.59 7.34 4.25
C GLU A 81 1.84 7.10 2.76
N TYR A 82 2.84 6.30 2.42
CA TYR A 82 3.13 5.93 1.04
C TYR A 82 1.93 5.25 0.37
N LEU A 83 1.32 4.26 1.04
CA LEU A 83 0.15 3.53 0.54
C LEU A 83 -0.99 4.51 0.22
N LYS A 84 -1.26 5.45 1.13
CA LYS A 84 -2.30 6.48 0.94
C LYS A 84 -2.00 7.38 -0.26
N ARG A 85 -0.76 7.90 -0.36
CA ARG A 85 -0.33 8.76 -1.46
C ARG A 85 -0.35 8.03 -2.80
N HIS A 86 -0.01 6.74 -2.82
CA HIS A 86 -0.06 5.90 -4.01
C HIS A 86 -1.48 5.82 -4.57
N ASP A 87 -2.46 5.46 -3.74
CA ASP A 87 -3.87 5.41 -4.15
C ASP A 87 -4.35 6.76 -4.68
N GLU A 88 -4.04 7.85 -3.98
CA GLU A 88 -4.42 9.20 -4.41
C GLU A 88 -3.81 9.59 -5.76
N TYR A 89 -2.53 9.27 -5.97
CA TYR A 89 -1.84 9.53 -7.23
C TYR A 89 -2.48 8.73 -8.36
N VAL A 90 -2.70 7.43 -8.17
CA VAL A 90 -3.27 6.58 -9.22
C VAL A 90 -4.71 6.98 -9.54
N LEU A 91 -5.52 7.34 -8.54
CA LEU A 91 -6.87 7.87 -8.76
C LEU A 91 -6.86 9.23 -9.48
N LYS A 92 -5.95 10.15 -9.11
CA LYS A 92 -5.86 11.49 -9.71
C LYS A 92 -5.27 11.49 -11.12
N GLU A 93 -4.26 10.68 -11.40
CA GLU A 93 -3.47 10.74 -12.64
C GLU A 93 -3.82 9.63 -13.62
N LYS A 94 -4.06 8.40 -13.14
CA LYS A 94 -4.27 7.22 -14.01
C LYS A 94 -5.75 7.03 -14.39
N TRP A 95 -6.68 7.54 -13.57
CA TRP A 95 -8.13 7.47 -13.81
C TRP A 95 -8.73 8.79 -14.27
N ALA A 96 -8.03 9.90 -14.11
CA ALA A 96 -8.42 11.12 -14.79
C ALA A 96 -8.03 11.02 -16.27
N LEU A 97 -8.87 11.58 -17.15
CA LEU A 97 -8.62 11.64 -18.60
C LEU A 97 -7.13 11.95 -18.88
N PRO A 98 -6.45 11.18 -19.75
CA PRO A 98 -5.08 11.46 -20.16
C PRO A 98 -4.91 12.94 -20.45
N LYS A 99 -3.78 13.53 -20.05
CA LYS A 99 -3.55 14.98 -20.13
C LYS A 99 -3.89 15.55 -21.52
N GLN A 100 -3.58 14.78 -22.57
CA GLN A 100 -3.91 15.09 -23.97
C GLN A 100 -5.43 15.18 -24.22
N LEU A 101 -6.21 14.25 -23.68
CA LEU A 101 -7.68 14.26 -23.75
C LEU A 101 -8.29 15.36 -22.88
N LYS A 102 -7.75 15.63 -21.68
CA LYS A 102 -8.14 16.80 -20.87
C LYS A 102 -7.95 18.11 -21.65
N VAL A 103 -6.80 18.25 -22.34
CA VAL A 103 -6.50 19.43 -23.15
C VAL A 103 -7.41 19.51 -24.37
N ALA A 104 -7.65 18.39 -25.07
CA ALA A 104 -8.56 18.32 -26.21
C ALA A 104 -10.00 18.72 -25.81
N TYR A 105 -10.53 18.17 -24.72
CA TYR A 105 -11.84 18.55 -24.16
C TYR A 105 -11.90 20.03 -23.78
N ARG A 106 -10.84 20.55 -23.13
CA ARG A 106 -10.79 21.97 -22.72
C ARG A 106 -10.75 22.92 -23.93
N LYS A 107 -10.06 22.54 -25.02
CA LYS A 107 -10.09 23.28 -26.30
C LYS A 107 -11.46 23.21 -26.96
N ALA A 108 -12.05 22.02 -27.06
CA ALA A 108 -13.38 21.83 -27.64
C ALA A 108 -14.46 22.65 -26.91
N ARG A 109 -14.35 22.79 -25.58
CA ARG A 109 -15.27 23.59 -24.76
C ARG A 109 -15.11 25.11 -24.89
N ARG A 110 -13.96 25.60 -25.35
CA ARG A 110 -13.70 27.04 -25.60
C ARG A 110 -14.13 27.51 -26.99
N HIS A 111 -14.44 26.57 -27.88
CA HIS A 111 -14.97 26.83 -29.23
C HIS A 111 -16.50 26.72 -29.31
N LYS A 112 -17.18 26.56 -28.16
CA LYS A 112 -18.59 26.88 -27.98
C LYS A 112 -18.67 28.23 -27.27
#